data_AF-A0A8K0CSY9-F1
#
_entry.id   AF-A0A8K0CSY9-F1
#
_cell.length_a   1.000
_cell.length_b   1.000
_cell.length_c   1.000
_cell.angle_alpha   90.00
_cell.angle_beta   90.00
_cell.angle_gamma   90.00
#
_symmetry.space_group_name_H-M   'P 1'
#
loop_
_entity.id
_entity.type
_entity.pdbx_description
1 polymer ?
#
loop_
_entity_poly.entity_id
_entity_poly.type
_entity_poly.pdbx_seq_one_letter_code
_entity_poly.pdbx_strand_id
1 'polypeptide(L)' 'MTAPKFLKFMQHFAKHAKPNPSSPILVLLDNHESHISVDILNYCKEVGIVLLTFPPHCSIKLQALDLS' A
#
# COMPACT_ATOMS: atom_id res chain seq x y z
N MET A 1 8.26 -7.69 -5.97
CA MET A 1 7.52 -8.34 -4.85
C MET A 1 6.42 -9.23 -5.43
N THR A 2 5.91 -10.25 -4.73
CA THR A 2 4.74 -11.05 -5.19
C THR A 2 3.52 -10.76 -4.33
N ALA A 3 2.30 -10.93 -4.84
CA ALA A 3 1.07 -10.61 -4.11
C ALA A 3 0.97 -11.30 -2.72
N PRO A 4 1.30 -12.60 -2.55
CA PRO A 4 1.25 -13.23 -1.23
C PRO A 4 2.27 -12.67 -0.23
N LYS A 5 3.44 -12.24 -0.72
CA LYS A 5 4.46 -11.60 0.11
C LYS A 5 4.01 -10.19 0.53
N PHE A 6 3.35 -9.47 -0.37
CA PHE A 6 2.82 -8.15 -0.08
C PHE A 6 1.69 -8.20 0.97
N LEU A 7 0.78 -9.17 0.89
CA LEU A 7 -0.25 -9.36 1.91
C LEU A 7 0.36 -9.57 3.31
N LYS A 8 1.38 -10.44 3.43
CA LYS A 8 2.10 -10.65 4.70
C LYS A 8 2.76 -9.36 5.20
N PHE A 9 3.33 -8.57 4.30
CA PHE A 9 3.87 -7.26 4.64
C PHE A 9 2.78 -6.32 5.17
N MET A 10 1.62 -6.23 4.51
CA MET A 10 0.50 -5.39 4.96
C MET A 10 -0.03 -5.80 6.32
N GLN A 11 -0.09 -7.11 6.61
CA GLN A 11 -0.44 -7.63 7.93
C GLN A 11 0.57 -7.22 9.01
N HIS A 12 1.86 -7.36 8.71
CA HIS A 12 2.94 -6.90 9.59
C HIS A 12 2.88 -5.38 9.80
N PHE A 13 2.68 -4.61 8.72
CA PHE A 13 2.55 -3.15 8.77
C PHE A 13 1.39 -2.72 9.67
N ALA A 14 0.19 -3.29 9.48
CA ALA A 14 -0.98 -2.97 10.29
C ALA A 14 -0.76 -3.27 11.78
N LYS A 15 -0.07 -4.37 12.11
CA LYS A 15 0.28 -4.71 13.51
C LYS A 15 1.12 -3.62 14.20
N HIS A 16 1.99 -2.95 13.46
CA HIS A 16 2.91 -1.95 14.01
C HIS A 16 2.36 -0.52 13.91
N ALA A 17 1.75 -0.17 12.78
CA ALA A 17 1.19 1.14 12.51
C ALA A 17 -0.18 1.36 13.19
N LYS A 18 -0.88 0.28 13.54
CA LYS A 18 -2.18 0.27 14.24
C LYS A 18 -3.24 1.18 13.60
N PRO A 19 -3.49 1.03 12.28
CA PRO A 19 -4.57 1.74 11.62
C PRO A 19 -5.92 1.32 12.21
N ASN A 20 -6.91 2.19 12.11
CA ASN A 20 -8.29 1.87 12.40
C ASN A 20 -9.22 2.71 11.52
N PRO A 21 -10.47 2.29 11.27
CA PRO A 21 -11.39 3.04 10.40
C PRO A 21 -11.67 4.49 10.84
N SER A 22 -11.56 4.81 12.13
CA SER A 22 -11.70 6.18 12.65
C SER A 22 -10.42 7.04 12.51
N SER A 23 -9.27 6.43 12.29
CA SER A 23 -7.96 7.07 12.12
C SER A 23 -7.17 6.31 11.06
N PRO A 24 -7.55 6.46 9.77
CA PRO A 24 -6.99 5.67 8.70
C PRO A 24 -5.54 6.06 8.38
N ILE A 25 -4.80 5.13 7.78
CA ILE A 25 -3.43 5.35 7.31
C ILE A 25 -3.41 5.32 5.78
N LEU A 26 -2.84 6.35 5.18
CA LEU A 26 -2.59 6.41 3.73
C LEU A 26 -1.25 5.76 3.41
N VAL A 27 -1.25 4.78 2.50
CA VAL A 27 -0.05 4.16 1.95
C VAL A 27 0.05 4.51 0.47
N LEU A 28 1.16 5.14 0.12
CA LEU A 28 1.51 5.47 -1.26
C LEU A 28 2.30 4.31 -1.87
N LEU A 29 1.83 3.81 -3.00
CA LEU A 29 2.43 2.67 -3.70
C LEU A 29 2.85 3.06 -5.11
N ASP A 30 3.93 2.46 -5.59
CA ASP A 30 4.18 2.40 -7.02
C ASP A 30 3.11 1.50 -7.69
N ASN A 31 2.87 1.73 -8.98
CA ASN A 31 1.85 1.01 -9.74
C ASN A 31 2.29 -0.42 -10.14
N HIS A 32 3.10 -1.10 -9.31
CA HIS A 32 3.56 -2.45 -9.60
C HIS A 32 2.43 -3.47 -9.41
N GLU A 33 2.27 -4.39 -10.36
CA GLU A 33 1.15 -5.35 -10.41
C GLU A 33 0.98 -6.19 -9.14
N SER A 34 2.07 -6.46 -8.41
CA SER A 34 2.03 -7.21 -7.16
C SER A 34 1.21 -6.56 -6.04
N HIS A 35 0.92 -5.27 -6.14
CA HIS A 35 0.14 -4.51 -5.15
C HIS A 35 -1.37 -4.66 -5.35
N ILE A 36 -1.80 -5.16 -6.51
CA ILE A 36 -3.21 -5.16 -6.93
C ILE A 36 -3.75 -6.59 -6.84
N SER A 37 -4.16 -6.98 -5.65
CA SER A 37 -4.95 -8.21 -5.42
C SER A 37 -6.20 -7.88 -4.62
N VAL A 38 -7.32 -8.56 -4.94
CA VAL A 38 -8.60 -8.40 -4.25
C VAL A 38 -8.46 -8.66 -2.75
N ASP A 39 -7.69 -9.67 -2.36
CA ASP A 39 -7.47 -10.02 -0.95
C ASP A 39 -6.78 -8.90 -0.17
N ILE A 40 -5.83 -8.22 -0.83
CA ILE A 40 -5.05 -7.12 -0.24
C ILE A 40 -5.94 -5.90 -0.08
N LEU A 41 -6.75 -5.58 -1.09
CA LEU A 41 -7.70 -4.46 -1.06
C LEU A 41 -8.75 -4.65 0.04
N ASN A 42 -9.32 -5.85 0.15
CA ASN A 42 -10.30 -6.18 1.19
C ASN A 42 -9.68 -6.05 2.58
N TYR A 43 -8.52 -6.67 2.80
CA TYR A 43 -7.82 -6.58 4.08
C TYR A 43 -7.52 -5.12 4.48
N CYS A 44 -6.95 -4.33 3.56
CA CYS A 44 -6.61 -2.93 3.84
C CYS A 44 -7.84 -2.11 4.20
N LYS A 45 -8.95 -2.29 3.48
CA LYS A 45 -10.22 -1.60 3.75
C LYS A 45 -10.76 -1.93 5.15
N GLU A 46 -10.70 -3.20 5.56
CA GLU A 46 -11.18 -3.65 6.87
C GLU A 46 -10.38 -3.04 8.03
N VAL A 47 -9.05 -2.95 7.90
CA VAL A 47 -8.18 -2.44 8.97
C VAL A 47 -8.00 -0.92 8.97
N GLY A 48 -8.59 -0.20 8.01
CA GLY A 48 -8.47 1.26 7.91
C GLY A 48 -7.19 1.75 7.20
N ILE A 49 -6.70 0.99 6.22
CA ILE A 49 -5.61 1.39 5.33
C ILE A 49 -6.19 1.84 3.99
N VAL A 50 -5.81 3.03 3.57
CA VAL A 50 -6.12 3.59 2.26
C VAL A 50 -4.90 3.42 1.36
N LEU A 51 -5.07 2.72 0.24
CA LEU A 51 -4.01 2.57 -0.76
C LEU A 51 -4.20 3.59 -1.87
N LEU A 52 -3.13 4.34 -2.20
CA LEU A 52 -3.09 5.24 -3.35
C LEU A 52 -1.90 4.87 -4.22
N THR A 53 -2.14 4.55 -5.49
CA THR A 53 -1.10 4.27 -6.47
C THR A 53 -0.83 5.50 -7.32
N PHE A 54 0.42 5.69 -7.73
CA PHE A 54 0.76 6.73 -8.70
C PHE A 54 0.36 6.32 -10.13
N PRO A 55 -0.05 7.26 -10.99
CA PRO A 55 -0.25 6.98 -12.40
C PRO A 55 1.07 6.52 -13.06
N PRO A 56 0.99 5.67 -14.10
CA PRO A 56 2.17 5.18 -14.80
C PRO A 56 3.04 6.35 -15.30
N HIS A 57 4.36 6.16 -15.28
CA HIS A 57 5.37 7.15 -15.72
C HIS A 57 5.42 8.46 -14.91
N CYS A 58 4.82 8.51 -13.72
CA CYS A 58 4.93 9.67 -12.80
C CYS A 58 5.83 9.43 -11.59
N SER A 59 6.48 8.26 -11.50
CA SER A 59 7.37 7.88 -10.38
C SER A 59 8.45 8.92 -10.08
N ILE A 60 9.16 9.38 -11.10
CA ILE A 60 10.32 10.29 -10.95
C ILE A 60 9.96 11.64 -10.33
N LYS A 61 8.72 12.13 -10.50
CA LYS A 61 8.28 13.42 -9.93
C LYS A 61 7.56 13.30 -8.60
N LEU A 62 6.98 12.14 -8.30
CA LEU A 62 6.09 11.94 -7.16
C LEU A 62 6.66 11.02 -6.07
N GLN A 63 7.69 10.23 -6.38
CA GLN A 63 8.42 9.42 -5.40
C GLN A 63 9.68 10.17 -4.95
N ALA A 64 9.59 10.87 -3.82
CA ALA A 64 10.75 11.51 -3.19
C ALA A 64 11.89 10.54 -2.85
N LEU A 65 11.57 9.24 -2.76
CA LEU A 65 12.53 8.16 -2.50
C LEU A 65 13.33 7.73 -3.75
N ASP A 66 12.95 8.17 -4.95
CA ASP A 66 13.54 7.79 -6.25
C ASP A 66 14.44 8.90 -6.83
N LEU A 67 14.83 9.87 -6.00
CA LEU A 67 15.83 10.88 -6.34
C LEU A 67 17.22 10.35 -5.95
N SER A 68 17.93 9.74 -6.90
CA SER A 68 19.36 9.43 -6.82
C SER A 68 20.17 10.36 -7.71
#